data_AF-A0AA35XFP0-F1
#
_entry.id   AF-A0AA35XFP0-F1
#
_cell.length_a   1.000
_cell.length_b   1.000
_cell.length_c   1.000
_cell.angle_alpha   90.00
_cell.angle_beta   90.00
_cell.angle_gamma   90.00
#
_symmetry.space_group_name_H-M   'P 1'
#
loop_
_entity.id
_entity.type
_entity.pdbx_description
1 polymer ?
#
loop_
_entity_poly.entity_id
_entity_poly.type
_entity_poly.pdbx_seq_one_letter_code
_entity_poly.pdbx_strand_id
1 'polypeptide(L)'
;MASGALGFPSATLIPKAVTGVERFLKKHPQWDGRGVTIAVLDTGIDPAANNLQETTEGRAKILDIIDATGSGDVDTSCVRRTDAISSRNIRSLDGKIVDIPDEWCNPTGEWHIGLKHENELVPVSVRSRTKEKFITDVWNPRQSKLKAQALRKLDSLDFNQSDANSPM
;
A
#
# COMPACT_ATOMS: atom_id res chain seq x y z
N MET A 1 36.94 -34.15 0.03
CA MET A 1 36.16 -33.33 0.97
C MET A 1 34.87 -32.89 0.28
N ALA A 2 33.85 -33.74 0.27
CA ALA A 2 32.55 -33.40 -0.30
C ALA A 2 31.72 -32.71 0.79
N SER A 3 31.58 -31.39 0.69
CA SER A 3 30.68 -30.60 1.53
C SER A 3 29.24 -30.90 1.09
N GLY A 4 28.68 -32.00 1.61
CA GLY A 4 27.30 -32.40 1.41
C GLY A 4 26.38 -31.70 2.41
N ALA A 5 26.16 -30.39 2.23
CA ALA A 5 25.00 -29.76 2.84
C ALA A 5 23.77 -30.23 2.06
N LEU A 6 23.00 -31.16 2.63
CA LEU A 6 21.66 -31.50 2.14
C LEU A 6 20.85 -30.19 2.11
N GLY A 7 20.67 -29.65 0.90
CA GLY A 7 19.90 -28.44 0.67
C GLY A 7 18.47 -28.59 1.18
N PHE A 8 17.84 -27.47 1.55
CA PHE A 8 16.45 -27.43 1.99
C PHE A 8 15.53 -28.21 1.01
N PRO A 9 14.64 -29.10 1.49
CA PRO A 9 13.83 -29.96 0.63
C PRO A 9 12.66 -29.19 0.00
N SER A 10 12.97 -28.25 -0.88
CA SER A 10 11.99 -27.42 -1.60
C SER A 10 11.03 -28.26 -2.44
N ALA A 11 11.50 -29.39 -2.96
CA ALA A 11 10.71 -30.33 -3.76
C ALA A 11 9.51 -30.92 -3.00
N THR A 12 9.56 -31.00 -1.66
CA THR A 12 8.45 -31.54 -0.84
C THR A 12 7.44 -30.50 -0.39
N LEU A 13 7.69 -29.19 -0.61
CA LEU A 13 6.73 -28.14 -0.23
C LEU A 13 5.42 -28.19 -1.03
N ILE A 14 5.48 -28.72 -2.25
CA ILE A 14 4.32 -28.90 -3.11
C ILE A 14 4.09 -30.42 -3.23
N PRO A 15 2.90 -30.95 -2.85
CA PRO A 15 2.67 -32.40 -2.76
C PRO A 15 2.48 -33.08 -4.13
N LYS A 16 3.42 -32.91 -5.07
CA LYS A 16 3.36 -33.40 -6.46
C LYS A 16 3.35 -34.94 -6.54
N ALA A 17 4.07 -35.61 -5.64
CA ALA A 17 4.10 -37.07 -5.58
C ALA A 17 2.75 -37.64 -5.12
N VAL A 18 2.18 -37.12 -4.02
CA VAL A 18 0.91 -37.59 -3.45
C VAL A 18 -0.27 -37.28 -4.37
N THR A 19 -0.26 -36.11 -5.02
CA THR A 19 -1.28 -35.74 -6.02
C THR A 19 -1.11 -36.46 -7.37
N GLY A 20 -0.05 -37.25 -7.55
CA GLY A 20 0.20 -38.02 -8.77
C GLY A 20 0.68 -37.19 -9.98
N VAL A 21 0.92 -35.88 -9.80
CA VAL A 21 1.37 -34.97 -10.86
C VAL A 21 2.67 -35.46 -11.51
N GLU A 22 3.62 -35.94 -10.70
CA GLU A 22 4.88 -36.47 -11.24
C GLU A 22 4.68 -37.67 -12.16
N ARG A 23 3.80 -38.61 -11.77
CA ARG A 23 3.48 -39.80 -12.58
C ARG A 23 2.75 -39.41 -13.87
N PHE A 24 1.86 -38.43 -13.79
CA PHE A 24 1.12 -37.91 -14.93
C PHE A 24 2.06 -37.28 -15.97
N LEU A 25 2.96 -36.39 -15.54
CA LEU A 25 3.92 -35.73 -16.44
C LEU A 25 4.95 -36.72 -17.02
N LYS A 26 5.36 -37.76 -16.27
CA LYS A 26 6.21 -38.83 -16.83
C LYS A 26 5.53 -39.56 -17.99
N LYS A 27 4.21 -39.78 -17.91
CA LYS A 27 3.43 -40.46 -18.97
C LYS A 27 3.09 -39.51 -20.12
N HIS A 28 2.91 -38.22 -19.83
CA HIS A 28 2.53 -37.19 -20.79
C HIS A 28 3.46 -35.97 -20.68
N PRO A 29 4.70 -36.03 -21.19
CA PRO A 29 5.73 -35.00 -20.97
C PRO A 29 5.36 -33.60 -21.50
N GLN A 30 4.42 -33.53 -22.45
CA GLN A 30 3.98 -32.28 -23.08
C GLN A 30 2.72 -31.71 -22.43
N TRP A 31 2.15 -32.35 -21.41
CA TRP A 31 0.90 -31.96 -20.75
C TRP A 31 1.18 -31.23 -19.43
N ASP A 32 2.12 -30.29 -19.48
CA ASP A 32 2.60 -29.49 -18.34
C ASP A 32 1.92 -28.11 -18.24
N GLY A 33 0.88 -27.87 -19.04
CA GLY A 33 0.14 -26.60 -19.09
C GLY A 33 0.68 -25.59 -20.10
N ARG A 34 1.68 -25.95 -20.92
CA ARG A 34 2.15 -25.10 -22.03
C ARG A 34 1.00 -24.67 -22.95
N GLY A 35 1.02 -23.41 -23.36
CA GLY A 35 -0.02 -22.83 -24.23
C GLY A 35 -1.36 -22.52 -23.53
N VAL A 36 -1.47 -22.73 -22.22
CA VAL A 36 -2.67 -22.39 -21.44
C VAL A 36 -2.41 -21.16 -20.56
N THR A 37 -3.33 -20.20 -20.61
CA THR A 37 -3.34 -19.03 -19.72
C THR A 37 -4.41 -19.19 -18.65
N ILE A 38 -4.05 -18.92 -17.39
CA ILE A 38 -4.95 -19.02 -16.23
C ILE A 38 -5.06 -17.64 -15.60
N ALA A 39 -6.29 -17.17 -15.38
CA ALA A 39 -6.56 -16.03 -14.54
C ALA A 39 -6.86 -16.50 -13.11
N VAL A 40 -6.23 -15.87 -12.12
CA VAL A 40 -6.43 -16.17 -10.70
C VAL A 40 -7.07 -14.96 -10.04
N LEU A 41 -8.27 -15.14 -9.49
CA LEU A 41 -8.98 -14.12 -8.73
C LEU A 41 -8.74 -14.40 -7.25
N ASP A 42 -7.77 -13.70 -6.67
CA ASP A 42 -7.35 -13.84 -5.27
C ASP A 42 -6.92 -12.46 -4.74
N THR A 43 -6.33 -12.44 -3.54
CA THR A 43 -5.83 -11.26 -2.83
C THR A 43 -4.52 -10.69 -3.39
N GLY A 44 -3.89 -11.37 -4.34
CA GLY A 44 -2.64 -10.95 -4.99
C GLY A 44 -1.63 -12.09 -5.11
N ILE A 45 -0.48 -11.78 -5.67
CA ILE A 45 0.63 -12.72 -5.87
C ILE A 45 1.97 -12.00 -5.74
N ASP A 46 3.01 -12.69 -5.26
CA ASP A 46 4.38 -12.19 -5.27
C ASP A 46 5.06 -12.55 -6.60
N PRO A 47 5.28 -11.59 -7.53
CA PRO A 47 5.94 -11.87 -8.79
C PRO A 47 7.44 -12.18 -8.64
N ALA A 48 8.07 -11.88 -7.51
CA ALA A 48 9.48 -12.17 -7.27
C ALA A 48 9.71 -13.62 -6.80
N ALA A 49 8.65 -14.40 -6.57
CA ALA A 49 8.80 -15.79 -6.18
C ALA A 49 9.50 -16.60 -7.28
N ASN A 50 10.54 -17.35 -6.91
CA ASN A 50 11.40 -18.07 -7.87
C ASN A 50 10.64 -19.06 -8.77
N ASN A 51 9.59 -19.70 -8.24
CA ASN A 51 8.74 -20.65 -8.97
C ASN A 51 7.69 -19.99 -9.89
N LEU A 52 7.68 -18.66 -9.93
CA LEU A 52 6.79 -17.84 -10.75
C LEU A 52 7.49 -17.03 -11.84
N GLN A 53 8.81 -17.18 -11.98
CA GLN A 53 9.57 -16.44 -13.00
C GLN A 53 9.28 -16.96 -14.41
N GLU A 54 9.50 -18.25 -14.63
CA GLU A 54 9.52 -18.84 -15.96
C GLU A 54 8.59 -20.06 -16.08
N THR A 55 8.05 -20.23 -17.29
CA THR A 55 7.34 -21.44 -17.74
C THR A 55 8.34 -22.52 -18.16
N THR A 56 7.86 -23.74 -18.42
CA THR A 56 8.69 -24.83 -18.96
C THR A 56 9.25 -24.55 -20.36
N GLU A 57 8.76 -23.52 -21.03
CA GLU A 57 9.23 -23.06 -22.34
C GLU A 57 10.15 -21.82 -22.24
N GLY A 58 10.61 -21.46 -21.03
CA GLY A 58 11.52 -20.33 -20.80
C GLY A 58 10.88 -18.96 -20.98
N ARG A 59 9.54 -18.89 -21.04
CA ARG A 59 8.78 -17.63 -21.16
C ARG A 59 8.37 -17.13 -19.77
N ALA A 60 8.20 -15.82 -19.60
CA ALA A 60 7.66 -15.25 -18.38
C ALA A 60 6.31 -15.91 -18.01
N LYS A 61 6.16 -16.33 -16.75
CA LYS A 61 4.98 -17.08 -16.31
C LYS A 61 3.81 -16.17 -15.91
N ILE A 62 4.10 -15.01 -15.33
CA ILE A 62 3.10 -13.98 -15.04
C ILE A 62 3.04 -13.05 -16.24
N LEU A 63 1.85 -12.94 -16.84
CA LEU A 63 1.61 -12.03 -17.96
C LEU A 63 1.16 -10.65 -17.49
N ASP A 64 0.30 -10.62 -16.47
CA ASP A 64 -0.28 -9.39 -15.94
C ASP A 64 -0.70 -9.57 -14.48
N ILE A 65 -0.76 -8.46 -13.74
CA ILE A 65 -1.23 -8.38 -12.35
C ILE A 65 -2.15 -7.17 -12.26
N ILE A 66 -3.42 -7.42 -11.96
CA ILE A 66 -4.45 -6.38 -11.90
C ILE A 66 -4.95 -6.28 -10.46
N ASP A 67 -4.84 -5.10 -9.86
CA ASP A 67 -5.59 -4.75 -8.65
C ASP A 67 -6.99 -4.27 -9.04
N ALA A 68 -7.98 -5.14 -8.88
CA ALA A 68 -9.39 -4.83 -9.15
C ALA A 68 -10.10 -4.16 -7.95
N THR A 69 -9.40 -3.90 -6.84
CA THR A 69 -10.00 -3.29 -5.65
C THR A 69 -10.05 -1.76 -5.71
N GLY A 70 -9.28 -1.15 -6.62
CA GLY A 70 -9.08 0.30 -6.70
C GLY A 70 -8.20 0.86 -5.56
N SER A 71 -7.62 0.00 -4.72
CA SER A 71 -6.79 0.43 -3.60
C SER A 71 -5.54 1.19 -4.08
N GLY A 72 -5.06 0.90 -5.29
CA GLY A 72 -3.96 1.58 -5.96
C GLY A 72 -4.34 2.87 -6.69
N ASP A 73 -5.61 3.21 -6.85
CA ASP A 73 -6.05 4.31 -7.74
C ASP A 73 -5.55 5.68 -7.26
N VAL A 74 -5.02 6.48 -8.17
CA VAL A 74 -4.57 7.85 -7.92
C VAL A 74 -5.20 8.77 -8.96
N ASP A 75 -5.91 9.81 -8.52
CA ASP A 75 -6.37 10.87 -9.41
C ASP A 75 -5.16 11.65 -9.93
N THR A 76 -4.92 11.53 -11.24
CA THR A 76 -3.82 12.18 -11.96
C THR A 76 -4.33 13.15 -13.03
N SER A 77 -5.57 13.65 -12.87
CA SER A 77 -6.20 14.62 -13.76
C SER A 77 -5.48 15.97 -13.81
N CYS A 78 -4.67 16.29 -12.80
CA CYS A 78 -3.86 17.50 -12.78
C CYS A 78 -2.63 17.34 -13.70
N VAL A 79 -2.59 18.14 -14.77
CA VAL A 79 -1.46 18.18 -15.70
C VAL A 79 -0.65 19.45 -15.49
N ARG A 80 0.68 19.32 -15.40
CA ARG A 80 1.63 20.44 -15.29
C ARG A 80 2.75 20.32 -16.32
N ARG A 81 3.36 21.46 -16.61
CA ARG A 81 4.64 21.58 -17.31
C ARG A 81 5.69 22.08 -16.30
N THR A 82 6.96 21.90 -16.60
CA THR A 82 8.06 22.41 -15.76
C THR A 82 8.05 23.94 -15.71
N ASP A 83 8.35 24.51 -14.55
CA ASP A 83 8.21 25.96 -14.30
C ASP A 83 9.25 26.81 -15.06
N ALA A 84 10.38 26.24 -15.46
CA ALA A 84 11.37 26.89 -16.33
C ALA A 84 12.06 25.89 -17.26
N ILE A 85 12.56 26.39 -18.40
CA ILE A 85 13.35 25.60 -19.37
C ILE A 85 14.68 25.14 -18.74
N SER A 86 15.22 25.89 -17.78
CA SER A 86 16.50 25.62 -17.13
C SER A 86 16.40 24.77 -15.86
N SER A 87 15.21 24.58 -15.29
CA SER A 87 15.01 23.77 -14.09
C SER A 87 13.90 22.75 -14.33
N ARG A 88 14.25 21.46 -14.34
CA ARG A 88 13.31 20.34 -14.47
C ARG A 88 12.57 20.10 -13.15
N ASN A 89 11.86 21.10 -12.65
CA ASN A 89 11.09 21.00 -11.42
C ASN A 89 9.61 21.32 -11.66
N ILE A 90 8.78 20.73 -10.81
CA ILE A 90 7.32 20.87 -10.84
C ILE A 90 6.80 21.01 -9.42
N ARG A 91 5.80 21.87 -9.27
CA ARG A 91 5.05 21.97 -8.02
C ARG A 91 4.03 20.82 -7.89
N SER A 92 4.15 20.02 -6.84
CA SER A 92 3.20 18.96 -6.48
C SER A 92 1.87 19.52 -5.96
N LEU A 93 0.85 18.66 -5.83
CA LEU A 93 -0.47 19.03 -5.32
C LEU A 93 -0.46 19.51 -3.85
N ASP A 94 0.50 19.06 -3.05
CA ASP A 94 0.73 19.53 -1.67
C ASP A 94 1.64 20.77 -1.59
N GLY A 95 2.01 21.35 -2.74
CA GLY A 95 2.75 22.60 -2.86
C GLY A 95 4.27 22.49 -2.79
N LYS A 96 4.82 21.29 -2.61
CA LYS A 96 6.27 21.04 -2.65
C LYS A 96 6.81 21.15 -4.07
N ILE A 97 8.11 21.42 -4.19
CA ILE A 97 8.81 21.41 -5.47
C ILE A 97 9.49 20.05 -5.59
N VAL A 98 9.25 19.36 -6.70
CA VAL A 98 9.81 18.04 -7.01
C VAL A 98 10.68 18.16 -8.26
N ASP A 99 11.92 17.72 -8.15
CA ASP A 99 12.84 17.64 -9.28
C ASP A 99 12.55 16.37 -10.09
N ILE A 100 12.58 16.50 -11.41
CA ILE A 100 12.37 15.41 -12.35
C ILE A 100 13.74 14.87 -12.76
N PRO A 101 14.01 13.57 -12.56
CA PRO A 101 15.28 12.95 -12.93
C PRO A 101 15.62 13.15 -14.41
N ASP A 102 16.91 13.29 -14.72
CA ASP A 102 17.34 13.64 -16.07
C ASP A 102 17.09 12.52 -17.08
N GLU A 103 17.08 11.27 -16.61
CA GLU A 103 16.91 10.05 -17.40
C GLU A 103 15.46 9.87 -17.90
N TRP A 104 14.50 10.60 -17.33
CA TRP A 104 13.10 10.47 -17.71
C TRP A 104 12.85 11.18 -19.04
N CYS A 105 12.43 10.41 -20.05
CA CYS A 105 12.03 10.91 -21.35
C CYS A 105 10.51 11.14 -21.37
N ASN A 106 10.10 12.41 -21.50
CA ASN A 106 8.70 12.78 -21.67
C ASN A 106 8.54 13.69 -22.90
N PRO A 107 8.21 13.11 -24.08
CA PRO A 107 8.16 13.86 -25.35
C PRO A 107 7.08 14.94 -25.37
N THR A 108 6.01 14.79 -24.60
CA THR A 108 4.89 15.74 -24.57
C THR A 108 5.19 16.95 -23.68
N GLY A 109 6.11 16.79 -22.73
CA GLY A 109 6.39 17.75 -21.67
C GLY A 109 5.24 17.92 -20.67
N GLU A 110 4.19 17.12 -20.77
CA GLU A 110 3.03 17.11 -19.87
C GLU A 110 3.22 16.08 -18.77
N TRP A 111 3.13 16.53 -17.53
CA TRP A 111 3.32 15.70 -16.35
C TRP A 111 2.00 15.57 -15.61
N HIS A 112 1.52 14.34 -15.52
CA HIS A 112 0.32 13.99 -14.78
C HIS A 112 0.68 13.79 -13.31
N ILE A 113 0.12 14.62 -12.44
CA ILE A 113 0.43 14.63 -11.01
C ILE A 113 -0.76 14.12 -10.24
N GLY A 114 -0.49 13.15 -9.37
CA GLY A 114 -1.45 12.68 -8.39
C GLY A 114 -0.90 12.77 -6.98
N LEU A 115 -1.80 12.68 -6.01
CA LEU A 115 -1.48 12.67 -4.59
C LEU A 115 -2.28 11.54 -3.93
N LYS A 116 -1.62 10.79 -3.07
CA LYS A 116 -2.24 9.76 -2.25
C LYS A 116 -1.74 9.87 -0.83
N HIS A 117 -2.63 9.84 0.15
CA HIS A 117 -2.21 9.89 1.54
C HIS A 117 -1.63 8.55 1.97
N GLU A 118 -0.59 8.58 2.81
CA GLU A 118 0.00 7.36 3.39
C GLU A 118 -1.06 6.49 4.09
N ASN A 119 -2.02 7.10 4.78
CA ASN A 119 -3.14 6.41 5.41
C ASN A 119 -3.99 5.61 4.40
N GLU A 120 -3.97 5.92 3.11
CA GLU A 120 -4.69 5.14 2.09
C GLU A 120 -3.87 3.95 1.60
N LEU A 121 -2.55 4.01 1.69
CA LEU A 121 -1.63 2.94 1.30
C LEU A 121 -1.49 1.84 2.38
N VAL A 122 -1.85 2.17 3.62
CA VAL A 122 -1.71 1.27 4.76
C VAL A 122 -2.94 0.37 4.89
N PRO A 123 -2.78 -0.95 5.14
CA PRO A 123 -3.91 -1.87 5.33
C PRO A 123 -4.86 -1.43 6.44
N VAL A 124 -6.17 -1.64 6.23
CA VAL A 124 -7.24 -1.21 7.14
C VAL A 124 -7.00 -1.65 8.58
N SER A 125 -6.52 -2.88 8.79
CA SER A 125 -6.22 -3.43 10.11
C SER A 125 -5.14 -2.63 10.85
N VAL A 126 -4.08 -2.22 10.13
CA VAL A 126 -3.00 -1.40 10.67
C VAL A 126 -3.53 0.00 10.98
N ARG A 127 -4.31 0.61 10.09
CA ARG A 127 -4.92 1.93 10.33
C ARG A 127 -5.79 1.96 11.57
N SER A 128 -6.67 0.96 11.71
CA SER A 128 -7.59 0.87 12.85
C SER A 128 -6.81 0.78 14.16
N ARG A 129 -5.80 -0.10 14.20
CA ARG A 129 -4.94 -0.25 15.39
C ARG A 129 -4.16 1.02 15.71
N THR A 130 -3.58 1.68 14.71
CA THR A 130 -2.83 2.93 14.90
C THR A 130 -3.74 4.06 15.40
N LYS A 131 -4.94 4.18 14.81
CA LYS A 131 -5.95 5.16 15.23
C LYS A 131 -6.42 4.92 16.65
N GLU A 132 -6.74 3.69 17.01
CA GLU A 132 -7.18 3.33 18.36
C GLU A 132 -6.09 3.63 19.40
N LYS A 133 -4.85 3.25 19.11
CA LYS A 133 -3.70 3.57 19.97
C LYS A 133 -3.54 5.08 20.14
N PHE A 134 -3.62 5.86 19.05
CA PHE A 134 -3.55 7.32 19.11
C PHE A 134 -4.68 7.93 19.96
N ILE A 135 -5.91 7.43 19.79
CA ILE A 135 -7.07 7.89 20.55
C ILE A 135 -6.85 7.65 22.05
N THR A 136 -6.44 6.46 22.42
CA THR A 136 -6.26 6.07 23.82
C THR A 136 -5.08 6.77 24.47
N ASP A 137 -3.91 6.77 23.83
CA ASP A 137 -2.67 7.22 24.45
C ASP A 137 -2.50 8.75 24.40
N VAL A 138 -3.04 9.42 23.37
CA VAL A 138 -2.77 10.84 23.10
C VAL A 138 -4.04 11.69 23.18
N TRP A 139 -5.09 11.29 22.46
CA TRP A 139 -6.30 12.12 22.31
C TRP A 139 -7.11 12.19 23.61
N ASN A 140 -7.51 11.04 24.16
CA ASN A 140 -8.40 10.96 25.32
C ASN A 140 -7.82 11.65 26.57
N PRO A 141 -6.52 11.53 26.91
CA PRO A 141 -5.94 12.25 28.05
C PRO A 141 -5.97 13.76 27.84
N ARG A 142 -5.59 14.24 26.65
CA ARG A 142 -5.63 15.68 26.32
C ARG A 142 -7.06 16.21 26.37
N GLN A 143 -8.00 15.48 25.77
CA GLN A 143 -9.38 15.91 25.68
C GLN A 143 -10.08 15.92 27.03
N SER A 144 -9.82 14.92 27.87
CA SER A 144 -10.31 14.90 29.26
C SER A 144 -9.81 16.11 30.06
N LYS A 145 -8.52 16.46 29.92
CA LYS A 145 -7.93 17.62 30.58
C LYS A 145 -8.56 18.94 30.11
N LEU A 146 -8.70 19.12 28.80
CA LEU A 146 -9.31 20.31 28.20
C LEU A 146 -10.79 20.44 28.60
N LYS A 147 -11.54 19.34 28.59
CA LYS A 147 -12.93 19.31 29.05
C LYS A 147 -13.05 19.74 30.51
N ALA A 148 -12.21 19.20 31.40
CA ALA A 148 -12.21 19.59 32.81
C ALA A 148 -11.88 21.09 33.01
N GLN A 149 -10.95 21.64 32.22
CA GLN A 149 -10.65 23.07 32.25
C GLN A 149 -11.82 23.94 31.76
N ALA A 150 -12.50 23.51 30.69
CA ALA A 150 -13.67 24.21 30.16
C ALA A 150 -14.83 24.20 31.18
N LEU A 151 -15.10 23.07 31.83
CA LEU A 151 -16.13 22.96 32.86
C LEU A 151 -15.85 23.88 34.06
N ARG A 152 -14.60 23.92 34.56
CA ARG A 152 -14.22 24.84 35.64
C ARG A 152 -14.44 26.30 35.28
N LYS A 153 -14.16 26.67 34.02
CA LYS A 153 -14.42 28.03 33.54
C LYS A 153 -15.92 28.32 33.50
N LEU A 154 -16.72 27.37 33.06
CA LEU A 154 -18.18 27.49 33.06
C LEU A 154 -18.72 27.71 34.47
N ASP A 155 -18.35 26.86 35.42
CA ASP A 155 -18.77 26.97 36.83
C ASP A 155 -18.40 28.34 37.43
N SER A 156 -17.20 28.85 37.12
CA SER A 156 -16.76 30.17 37.59
C SER A 156 -17.56 31.33 37.00
N LEU A 157 -18.06 31.19 35.76
CA LEU A 157 -18.88 32.21 35.11
C LEU A 157 -20.30 32.19 35.66
N ASP A 158 -20.87 31.01 35.88
CA ASP A 158 -22.20 30.84 36.46
C ASP A 158 -22.24 31.42 37.88
N PHE A 159 -21.21 31.14 38.70
CA PHE A 159 -21.07 31.70 40.04
C PHE A 159 -21.03 33.24 40.03
N ASN A 160 -20.21 33.83 39.15
CA ASN A 160 -20.10 35.28 39.02
C ASN A 160 -21.40 35.95 38.51
N GLN A 161 -22.22 35.26 37.71
CA GLN A 161 -23.53 35.78 37.27
C GLN A 161 -24.59 35.74 38.38
N SER A 162 -24.57 34.72 39.24
CA SER A 162 -25.48 34.65 40.41
C SER A 162 -25.19 35.72 41.46
N ASP A 163 -23.92 36.07 41.69
CA ASP A 163 -23.53 37.15 42.61
C ASP A 163 -23.91 38.54 42.06
N ALA A 164 -23.85 38.74 40.74
CA ALA A 164 -24.21 40.00 40.10
C ALA A 164 -25.72 40.29 40.09
N ASN A 165 -26.57 39.27 40.29
CA ASN A 165 -28.04 39.37 40.23
C ASN A 165 -28.72 39.26 41.61
N SER A 166 -27.98 39.27 42.72
CA SER A 166 -28.60 39.31 44.07
C SER A 166 -29.16 40.72 44.37
N PRO A 167 -30.47 40.88 44.63
CA PRO A 167 -31.05 42.18 44.96
C PRO A 167 -30.63 42.62 46.38
N MET A 168 -30.29 43.90 46.53
CA MET A 168 -30.02 44.56 47.82
C MET A 168 -31.21 44.48 48.78
#